data_AF-A0A5C9DXL2-F1
#
_entry.id   AF-A0A5C9DXL2-F1
#
_cell.length_a   1.000
_cell.length_b   1.000
_cell.length_c   1.000
_cell.angle_alpha   90.00
_cell.angle_beta   90.00
_cell.angle_gamma   90.00
#
_symmetry.space_group_name_H-M   'P 1'
#
loop_
_entity.id
_entity.type
_entity.pdbx_description
1 polymer ?
#
loop_
_entity_poly.entity_id
_entity_poly.type
_entity_poly.pdbx_seq_one_letter_code
_entity_poly.pdbx_strand_id
1 'polypeptide(L)'
;MPCKILLEEVSGEFFSYREIKLFSWSIVIIIAFIAALLVLYRGLTKRKEFLMRKQFFTSGAALLFGFALIRLLFLLSDLENWTNGKTLFHYQLVYLGYNLLYIGFFFMVNFFDTFIINSPKKILKLSFLSLSSVYFGLFLFLPLLLSYEEYTRYILYSGLYYVAFITFIIFISILKRIKLKGLLRFLWAFLGFILVLIASPLESLFPLPIVPLTILIGYILILTNIELTIIIFSEYFSAKQLCLIHRGAIEGKIAFCPKCFVKYCERCFSAVILVEGNCWACGFDILNQRLSQKPRTFLEHNSSSIEGKSYPKKNQMKKQS
;
A
#
# COMPACT_ATOMS: atom_id res chain seq x y z
N MET A 1 32.61 13.55 12.12
CA MET A 1 33.12 13.03 13.41
C MET A 1 33.18 14.03 14.61
N PRO A 2 32.81 15.34 14.55
CA PRO A 2 32.94 16.22 15.72
C PRO A 2 31.80 16.10 16.77
N CYS A 3 30.69 15.43 16.45
CA CYS A 3 29.51 15.40 17.33
C CYS A 3 29.58 14.35 18.45
N LYS A 4 30.53 13.40 18.38
CA LYS A 4 30.61 12.28 19.33
C LYS A 4 31.22 12.69 20.68
N ILE A 5 32.15 13.64 20.67
CA ILE A 5 32.91 14.08 21.85
C ILE A 5 32.03 14.96 22.77
N LEU A 6 31.15 15.77 22.19
CA LEU A 6 30.27 16.68 22.94
C LEU A 6 29.17 15.99 23.77
N LEU A 7 28.84 14.73 23.49
CA LEU A 7 27.80 13.99 24.23
C LEU A 7 28.35 13.23 25.44
N GLU A 8 29.65 12.89 25.44
CA GLU A 8 30.28 12.17 26.55
C GLU A 8 30.54 13.07 27.76
N GLU A 9 30.78 14.37 27.57
CA GLU A 9 30.99 15.32 28.69
C GLU A 9 29.70 15.76 29.41
N VAL A 10 28.54 15.64 28.77
CA VAL A 10 27.27 16.17 29.32
C VAL A 10 26.45 15.11 30.08
N SER A 11 26.81 13.82 29.99
CA SER A 11 25.97 12.70 30.44
C SER A 11 26.34 12.09 31.80
N GLY A 12 26.92 12.88 32.71
CA GLY A 12 27.40 12.42 34.04
C GLY A 12 26.43 11.60 34.90
N GLU A 13 25.12 11.61 34.63
CA GLU A 13 24.13 10.75 35.30
C GLU A 13 23.00 10.22 34.38
N PHE A 14 23.07 10.46 33.06
CA PHE A 14 21.98 10.12 32.13
C PHE A 14 22.36 8.94 31.24
N PHE A 15 21.43 7.98 31.10
CA PHE A 15 21.50 6.75 30.29
C PHE A 15 22.57 6.78 29.19
N SER A 16 23.39 5.72 29.13
CA SER A 16 24.40 5.60 28.09
C SER A 16 23.73 5.67 26.70
N TYR A 17 24.40 6.28 25.72
CA TYR A 17 23.91 6.38 24.34
C TYR A 17 23.37 5.03 23.81
N ARG A 18 23.99 3.93 24.23
CA ARG A 18 23.59 2.55 23.96
C ARG A 18 22.17 2.27 24.46
N GLU A 19 21.87 2.59 25.71
CA GLU A 19 20.58 2.35 26.35
C GLU A 19 19.47 3.15 25.68
N ILE A 20 19.73 4.42 25.34
CA ILE A 20 18.76 5.28 24.64
C ILE A 20 18.46 4.70 23.25
N LYS A 21 19.48 4.22 22.50
CA LYS A 21 19.28 3.57 21.21
C LYS A 21 18.45 2.30 21.34
N LEU A 22 18.79 1.43 22.28
CA LEU A 22 18.08 0.18 22.54
C LEU A 22 16.61 0.43 22.88
N PHE A 23 16.36 1.34 23.82
CA PHE A 23 15.03 1.66 24.29
C PHE A 23 14.16 2.25 23.17
N SER A 24 14.67 3.26 22.47
CA SER A 24 13.92 3.95 21.41
C SER A 24 13.57 3.03 20.24
N TRP A 25 14.50 2.20 19.78
CA TRP A 25 14.22 1.23 18.72
C TRP A 25 13.30 0.08 19.16
N SER A 26 13.41 -0.37 20.41
CA SER A 26 12.50 -1.38 20.96
C SER A 26 11.05 -0.90 20.93
N ILE A 27 10.81 0.36 21.29
CA ILE A 27 9.47 0.98 21.20
C ILE A 27 8.96 0.98 19.76
N VAL A 28 9.79 1.40 18.80
CA VAL A 28 9.40 1.42 17.37
C VAL A 28 9.06 0.01 16.87
N ILE A 29 9.86 -0.99 17.25
CA ILE A 29 9.64 -2.39 16.87
C ILE A 29 8.30 -2.90 17.43
N ILE A 30 8.03 -2.67 18.73
CA ILE A 30 6.78 -3.08 19.38
C ILE A 30 5.58 -2.44 18.69
N ILE A 31 5.65 -1.13 18.41
CA ILE A 31 4.57 -0.40 17.75
C ILE A 31 4.37 -0.89 16.32
N ALA A 32 5.44 -1.17 15.57
CA ALA A 32 5.36 -1.74 14.24
C ALA A 32 4.71 -3.13 14.24
N PHE A 33 5.01 -3.99 15.21
CA PHE A 33 4.34 -5.28 15.39
C PHE A 33 2.84 -5.12 15.70
N ILE A 34 2.49 -4.25 16.65
CA ILE A 34 1.08 -3.96 16.98
C ILE A 34 0.35 -3.46 15.74
N ALA A 35 0.94 -2.51 15.01
CA ALA A 35 0.40 -1.99 13.76
C ALA A 35 0.20 -3.10 12.72
N ALA A 36 1.19 -3.97 12.52
CA ALA A 36 1.11 -5.10 11.60
C ALA A 36 -0.05 -6.04 11.96
N LEU A 37 -0.19 -6.40 13.24
CA LEU A 37 -1.28 -7.25 13.73
C LEU A 37 -2.65 -6.60 13.55
N LEU A 38 -2.78 -5.31 13.83
CA LEU A 38 -4.02 -4.55 13.62
C LEU A 38 -4.42 -4.50 12.14
N VAL A 39 -3.45 -4.24 11.25
CA VAL A 39 -3.65 -4.21 9.79
C VAL A 39 -4.01 -5.61 9.27
N LEU A 40 -3.36 -6.66 9.79
CA LEU A 40 -3.64 -8.05 9.42
C LEU A 40 -5.04 -8.48 9.87
N TYR A 41 -5.39 -8.23 11.14
CA TYR A 41 -6.71 -8.51 11.69
C TYR A 41 -7.81 -7.82 10.88
N ARG A 42 -7.60 -6.55 10.53
CA ARG A 42 -8.50 -5.80 9.62
C ARG A 42 -8.57 -6.45 8.24
N GLY A 43 -7.47 -6.95 7.70
CA GLY A 43 -7.45 -7.68 6.43
C GLY A 43 -8.23 -8.99 6.46
N LEU A 44 -8.10 -9.77 7.54
CA LEU A 44 -8.74 -11.08 7.71
C LEU A 44 -10.24 -10.98 7.98
N THR A 45 -10.69 -9.93 8.69
CA THR A 45 -12.10 -9.70 9.02
C THR A 45 -12.94 -9.18 7.85
N LYS A 46 -12.32 -8.68 6.76
CA LYS A 46 -13.07 -8.25 5.57
C LYS A 46 -13.60 -9.47 4.81
N ARG A 47 -14.89 -9.40 4.42
CA ARG A 47 -15.53 -10.42 3.58
C ARG A 47 -14.73 -10.65 2.29
N LYS A 48 -14.80 -11.88 1.77
CA LYS A 48 -14.14 -12.32 0.53
C LYS A 48 -14.45 -11.40 -0.68
N GLU A 49 -15.55 -10.66 -0.63
CA GLU A 49 -16.02 -9.75 -1.68
C GLU A 49 -15.07 -8.58 -2.00
N PHE A 50 -14.09 -8.32 -1.13
CA PHE A 50 -13.11 -7.26 -1.32
C PHE A 50 -11.69 -7.83 -1.45
N LEU A 51 -11.47 -8.76 -2.39
CA LEU A 51 -10.16 -9.39 -2.64
C LEU A 51 -9.02 -8.37 -2.72
N MET A 52 -9.23 -7.25 -3.41
CA MET A 52 -8.24 -6.17 -3.54
C MET A 52 -7.93 -5.47 -2.21
N ARG A 53 -8.94 -5.22 -1.36
CA ARG A 53 -8.69 -4.67 -0.02
C ARG A 53 -7.95 -5.68 0.83
N LYS A 54 -8.35 -6.96 0.78
CA LYS A 54 -7.68 -8.03 1.52
C LYS A 54 -6.20 -8.14 1.12
N GLN A 55 -5.90 -8.12 -0.19
CA GLN A 55 -4.53 -8.09 -0.69
C GLN A 55 -3.78 -6.85 -0.18
N PHE A 56 -4.36 -5.66 -0.27
CA PHE A 56 -3.74 -4.44 0.27
C PHE A 56 -3.42 -4.55 1.77
N PHE A 57 -4.36 -5.02 2.60
CA PHE A 57 -4.14 -5.20 4.02
C PHE A 57 -3.09 -6.28 4.33
N THR A 58 -3.13 -7.40 3.62
CA THR A 58 -2.17 -8.49 3.84
C THR A 58 -0.76 -8.09 3.39
N SER A 59 -0.61 -7.42 2.25
CA SER A 59 0.65 -6.84 1.79
C SER A 59 1.16 -5.76 2.74
N GLY A 60 0.29 -4.86 3.20
CA GLY A 60 0.65 -3.82 4.17
C GLY A 60 1.09 -4.39 5.52
N ALA A 61 0.37 -5.41 6.02
CA ALA A 61 0.75 -6.12 7.24
C ALA A 61 2.08 -6.86 7.09
N ALA A 62 2.29 -7.55 5.96
CA ALA A 62 3.55 -8.22 5.65
C ALA A 62 4.72 -7.24 5.61
N LEU A 63 4.54 -6.04 5.03
CA LEU A 63 5.55 -4.99 5.03
C LEU A 63 5.86 -4.49 6.45
N LEU A 64 4.85 -4.21 7.27
CA LEU A 64 5.06 -3.73 8.65
C LEU A 64 5.75 -4.80 9.51
N PHE A 65 5.33 -6.06 9.36
CA PHE A 65 5.93 -7.19 10.04
C PHE A 65 7.38 -7.40 9.60
N GLY A 66 7.64 -7.36 8.29
CA GLY A 66 8.98 -7.41 7.73
C GLY A 66 9.86 -6.29 8.28
N PHE A 67 9.38 -5.05 8.28
CA PHE A 67 10.09 -3.91 8.86
C PHE A 67 10.44 -4.11 10.33
N ALA A 68 9.49 -4.57 11.15
CA ALA A 68 9.72 -4.84 12.57
C ALA A 68 10.80 -5.91 12.77
N LEU A 69 10.76 -6.99 11.98
CA LEU A 69 11.74 -8.07 12.02
C LEU A 69 13.14 -7.60 11.59
N ILE A 70 13.23 -6.78 10.54
CA ILE A 70 14.50 -6.20 10.06
C ILE A 70 15.12 -5.31 11.14
N ARG A 71 14.31 -4.45 11.78
CA ARG A 71 14.80 -3.58 12.85
C ARG A 71 15.19 -4.37 14.10
N LEU A 72 14.51 -5.47 14.40
CA LEU A 72 14.94 -6.38 15.45
C LEU A 72 16.32 -6.98 15.13
N LEU A 73 16.56 -7.43 13.91
CA LEU A 73 17.85 -7.96 13.49
C LEU A 73 18.97 -6.91 13.55
N PHE A 74 18.70 -5.68 13.13
CA PHE A 74 19.67 -4.58 13.27
C PHE A 74 19.95 -4.23 14.73
N LEU A 75 18.93 -4.28 15.59
CA LEU A 75 19.11 -4.06 17.03
C LEU A 75 19.99 -5.15 17.68
N LEU A 76 19.77 -6.41 17.31
CA LEU A 76 20.59 -7.54 17.75
C LEU A 76 22.02 -7.43 17.21
N SER A 77 22.16 -7.01 15.94
CA SER A 77 23.45 -6.75 15.31
C SER A 77 24.22 -5.64 16.03
N ASP A 78 23.54 -4.56 16.43
CA ASP A 78 24.15 -3.49 17.21
C ASP A 78 24.62 -4.01 18.58
N LEU A 79 23.79 -4.83 19.26
CA LEU A 79 24.10 -5.42 20.55
C LEU A 79 25.31 -6.36 20.50
N GLU A 80 25.44 -7.14 19.42
CA GLU A 80 26.62 -7.97 19.15
C GLU A 80 27.87 -7.10 18.93
N ASN A 81 27.79 -6.09 18.06
CA ASN A 81 28.92 -5.19 17.80
C ASN A 81 29.42 -4.48 19.05
N TRP A 82 28.50 -4.21 19.96
CA TRP A 82 28.71 -3.56 21.22
C TRP A 82 29.36 -4.43 22.29
N THR A 83 29.08 -5.72 22.28
CA THR A 83 29.60 -6.67 23.28
C THR A 83 30.89 -7.30 22.80
N ASN A 84 30.94 -7.70 21.53
CA ASN A 84 32.00 -8.53 20.98
C ASN A 84 32.76 -7.86 19.81
N GLY A 85 32.39 -6.64 19.41
CA GLY A 85 32.91 -5.99 18.20
C GLY A 85 32.29 -6.55 16.92
N LYS A 86 32.83 -6.18 15.75
CA LYS A 86 32.32 -6.61 14.44
C LYS A 86 32.64 -8.09 14.15
N THR A 87 31.93 -9.00 14.80
CA THR A 87 32.07 -10.45 14.61
C THR A 87 31.40 -10.92 13.32
N LEU A 88 31.66 -12.16 12.90
CA LEU A 88 30.94 -12.79 11.80
C LEU A 88 29.43 -12.80 12.03
N PHE A 89 28.99 -12.99 13.29
CA PHE A 89 27.58 -13.01 13.67
C PHE A 89 26.91 -11.65 13.45
N HIS A 90 27.59 -10.54 13.78
CA HIS A 90 27.12 -9.19 13.46
C HIS A 90 26.81 -9.05 11.96
N TYR A 91 27.74 -9.43 11.08
CA TYR A 91 27.54 -9.34 9.63
C TYR A 91 26.40 -10.23 9.15
N GLN A 92 26.25 -11.45 9.68
CA GLN A 92 25.15 -12.36 9.35
C GLN A 92 23.78 -11.75 9.68
N LEU A 93 23.64 -11.11 10.85
CA LEU A 93 22.40 -10.43 11.25
C LEU A 93 22.07 -9.25 10.33
N VAL A 94 23.09 -8.45 9.97
CA VAL A 94 22.94 -7.35 9.00
C VAL A 94 22.49 -7.88 7.64
N TYR A 95 23.10 -8.97 7.14
CA TYR A 95 22.73 -9.60 5.88
C TYR A 95 21.32 -10.16 5.88
N LEU A 96 20.93 -10.83 6.95
CA LEU A 96 19.58 -11.35 7.08
C LEU A 96 18.56 -10.19 7.08
N GLY A 97 18.87 -9.09 7.79
CA GLY A 97 18.08 -7.86 7.79
C GLY A 97 17.89 -7.29 6.39
N TYR A 98 18.96 -7.18 5.60
CA TYR A 98 18.85 -6.71 4.22
C TYR A 98 18.03 -7.64 3.32
N ASN A 99 18.23 -8.96 3.41
CA ASN A 99 17.46 -9.94 2.63
C ASN A 99 15.95 -9.88 2.93
N LEU A 100 15.58 -9.75 4.19
CA LEU A 100 14.17 -9.58 4.58
C LEU A 100 13.58 -8.27 4.06
N LEU A 101 14.38 -7.20 4.02
CA LEU A 101 13.96 -5.93 3.42
C LEU A 101 13.66 -6.09 1.92
N TYR A 102 14.51 -6.80 1.18
CA TYR A 102 14.28 -7.10 -0.22
C TYR A 102 13.00 -7.91 -0.45
N ILE A 103 12.75 -8.92 0.39
CA ILE A 103 11.52 -9.71 0.31
C ILE A 103 10.30 -8.80 0.53
N GLY A 104 10.34 -7.92 1.53
CA GLY A 104 9.29 -6.95 1.79
C GLY A 104 9.06 -5.99 0.61
N PHE A 105 10.15 -5.49 0.00
CA PHE A 105 10.07 -4.66 -1.19
C PHE A 105 9.50 -5.40 -2.39
N PHE A 106 9.92 -6.65 -2.62
CA PHE A 106 9.41 -7.49 -3.69
C PHE A 106 7.89 -7.67 -3.58
N PHE A 107 7.35 -7.93 -2.39
CA PHE A 107 5.90 -8.02 -2.20
C PHE A 107 5.17 -6.71 -2.51
N MET A 108 5.74 -5.56 -2.17
CA MET A 108 5.16 -4.25 -2.50
C MET A 108 5.23 -3.96 -4.00
N VAL A 109 6.36 -4.25 -4.63
CA VAL A 109 6.54 -4.07 -6.08
C VAL A 109 5.55 -4.98 -6.82
N ASN A 110 5.45 -6.26 -6.46
CA ASN A 110 4.51 -7.20 -7.07
C ASN A 110 3.03 -6.77 -6.85
N PHE A 111 2.72 -6.25 -5.66
CA PHE A 111 1.44 -5.60 -5.41
C PHE A 111 1.22 -4.49 -6.45
N PHE A 112 2.11 -3.50 -6.51
CA PHE A 112 1.99 -2.36 -7.44
C PHE A 112 2.03 -2.76 -8.91
N ASP A 113 2.79 -3.78 -9.30
CA ASP A 113 2.84 -4.34 -10.65
C ASP A 113 1.45 -4.76 -11.10
N THR A 114 0.78 -5.54 -10.25
CA THR A 114 -0.60 -5.97 -10.52
C THR A 114 -1.54 -4.78 -10.73
N PHE A 115 -1.29 -3.62 -10.09
CA PHE A 115 -2.08 -2.40 -10.32
C PHE A 115 -1.65 -1.62 -11.56
N ILE A 116 -0.35 -1.41 -11.75
CA ILE A 116 0.21 -0.54 -12.80
C ILE A 116 0.06 -1.21 -14.15
N ILE A 117 0.34 -2.51 -14.25
CA ILE A 117 0.14 -3.31 -15.47
C ILE A 117 -1.32 -3.25 -15.92
N ASN A 118 -2.27 -3.16 -14.99
CA ASN A 118 -3.70 -3.04 -15.30
C ASN A 118 -4.17 -1.57 -15.49
N SER A 119 -3.30 -0.58 -15.28
CA SER A 119 -3.64 0.82 -15.50
C SER A 119 -3.75 1.13 -17.00
N PRO A 120 -4.82 1.77 -17.50
CA PRO A 120 -4.90 2.15 -18.91
C PRO A 120 -3.94 3.29 -19.31
N LYS A 121 -3.24 3.92 -18.35
CA LYS A 121 -2.27 4.97 -18.64
C LYS A 121 -0.96 4.37 -19.13
N LYS A 122 -0.77 4.29 -20.45
CA LYS A 122 0.48 3.78 -21.09
C LYS A 122 1.74 4.42 -20.52
N ILE A 123 1.74 5.74 -20.30
CA ILE A 123 2.88 6.48 -19.74
C ILE A 123 3.29 5.92 -18.37
N LEU A 124 2.33 5.65 -17.49
CA LEU A 124 2.62 5.12 -16.15
C LEU A 124 3.27 3.75 -16.22
N LYS A 125 2.78 2.87 -17.10
CA LYS A 125 3.39 1.54 -17.32
C LYS A 125 4.82 1.65 -17.82
N LEU A 126 5.05 2.51 -18.81
CA LEU A 126 6.37 2.65 -19.43
C LEU A 126 7.37 3.26 -18.44
N SER A 127 6.98 4.30 -17.70
CA SER A 127 7.81 4.89 -16.65
C SER A 127 8.16 3.87 -15.58
N PHE A 128 7.17 3.08 -15.13
CA PHE A 128 7.39 2.06 -14.13
C PHE A 128 8.31 0.93 -14.63
N LEU A 129 8.08 0.41 -15.84
CA LEU A 129 8.91 -0.65 -16.44
C LEU A 129 10.34 -0.17 -16.66
N SER A 130 10.52 1.06 -17.15
CA SER A 130 11.83 1.68 -17.33
C SER A 130 12.57 1.83 -16.00
N LEU A 131 11.89 2.34 -14.97
CA LEU A 131 12.48 2.54 -13.65
C LEU A 131 12.88 1.20 -13.01
N SER A 132 12.03 0.18 -13.14
CA SER A 132 12.29 -1.17 -12.64
C SER A 132 13.48 -1.83 -13.35
N SER A 133 13.58 -1.64 -14.67
CA SER A 133 14.70 -2.16 -15.47
C SER A 133 16.02 -1.49 -15.08
N VAL A 134 16.01 -0.17 -14.87
CA VAL A 134 17.19 0.57 -14.37
C VAL A 134 17.58 0.07 -12.97
N TYR A 135 16.61 -0.09 -12.07
CA TYR A 135 16.87 -0.58 -10.72
C TYR A 135 17.45 -2.00 -10.72
N PHE A 136 16.90 -2.88 -11.56
CA PHE A 136 17.41 -4.24 -11.75
C PHE A 136 18.83 -4.24 -12.34
N GLY A 137 19.12 -3.37 -13.31
CA GLY A 137 20.47 -3.19 -13.84
C GLY A 137 21.45 -2.71 -12.76
N LEU A 138 21.08 -1.68 -11.99
CA LEU A 138 21.88 -1.20 -10.86
C LEU A 138 22.14 -2.33 -9.87
N PHE A 139 21.13 -3.12 -9.52
CA PHE A 139 21.27 -4.26 -8.62
C PHE A 139 22.28 -5.31 -9.13
N LEU A 140 22.27 -5.63 -10.42
CA LEU A 140 23.18 -6.63 -11.00
C LEU A 140 24.62 -6.12 -11.15
N PHE A 141 24.80 -4.84 -11.50
CA PHE A 141 26.11 -4.30 -11.90
C PHE A 141 26.85 -3.54 -10.80
N LEU A 142 26.16 -2.95 -9.82
CA LEU A 142 26.84 -2.27 -8.70
C LEU A 142 27.75 -3.14 -7.82
N PRO A 143 27.49 -4.43 -7.57
CA PRO A 143 28.38 -5.21 -6.70
C PRO A 143 29.75 -5.46 -7.35
N LEU A 144 29.88 -5.25 -8.66
CA LEU A 144 31.15 -5.33 -9.38
C LEU A 144 32.00 -4.05 -9.22
N LEU A 145 31.38 -2.93 -8.84
CA LEU A 145 32.00 -1.61 -8.84
C LEU A 145 32.28 -1.05 -7.45
N LEU A 146 31.54 -1.52 -6.44
CA LEU A 146 31.59 -0.96 -5.09
C LEU A 146 32.12 -1.97 -4.09
N SER A 147 32.75 -1.45 -3.03
CA SER A 147 32.99 -2.26 -1.85
C SER A 147 31.65 -2.76 -1.29
N TYR A 148 31.69 -3.89 -0.61
CA TYR A 148 30.47 -4.53 -0.10
C TYR A 148 29.65 -3.60 0.84
N GLU A 149 30.32 -2.84 1.72
CA GLU A 149 29.65 -1.88 2.62
C GLU A 149 29.01 -0.70 1.88
N GLU A 150 29.62 -0.24 0.79
CA GLU A 150 29.07 0.82 -0.05
C GLU A 150 27.92 0.31 -0.92
N TYR A 151 28.06 -0.90 -1.46
CA TYR A 151 27.04 -1.60 -2.24
C TYR A 151 25.74 -1.73 -1.45
N THR A 152 25.83 -2.26 -0.22
CA THR A 152 24.67 -2.45 0.65
C THR A 152 24.00 -1.14 1.03
N ARG A 153 24.77 -0.10 1.38
CA ARG A 153 24.22 1.24 1.62
C ARG A 153 23.54 1.82 0.38
N TYR A 154 24.17 1.71 -0.78
CA TYR A 154 23.63 2.25 -2.01
C TYR A 154 22.32 1.59 -2.41
N ILE A 155 22.24 0.24 -2.34
CA ILE A 155 21.00 -0.43 -2.70
C ILE A 155 19.89 -0.11 -1.71
N LEU A 156 20.20 -0.04 -0.41
CA LEU A 156 19.23 0.35 0.60
C LEU A 156 18.63 1.72 0.25
N TYR A 157 19.47 2.72 0.00
CA TYR A 157 19.00 4.07 -0.31
C TYR A 157 18.29 4.14 -1.65
N SER A 158 18.85 3.58 -2.72
CA SER A 158 18.21 3.57 -4.03
C SER A 158 16.87 2.83 -4.02
N GLY A 159 16.73 1.73 -3.27
CA GLY A 159 15.48 1.01 -3.10
C GLY A 159 14.43 1.83 -2.36
N LEU A 160 14.83 2.51 -1.28
CA LEU A 160 13.96 3.45 -0.56
C LEU A 160 13.51 4.61 -1.45
N TYR A 161 14.42 5.22 -2.23
CA TYR A 161 14.09 6.28 -3.18
C TYR A 161 13.15 5.79 -4.29
N TYR A 162 13.37 4.59 -4.80
CA TYR A 162 12.51 3.96 -5.80
C TYR A 162 11.08 3.77 -5.28
N VAL A 163 10.92 3.24 -4.06
CA VAL A 163 9.60 3.10 -3.42
C VAL A 163 8.97 4.46 -3.10
N ALA A 164 9.75 5.42 -2.63
CA ALA A 164 9.29 6.79 -2.40
C ALA A 164 8.71 7.39 -3.69
N PHE A 165 9.44 7.25 -4.79
CA PHE A 165 9.07 7.78 -6.09
C PHE A 165 7.79 7.12 -6.64
N ILE A 166 7.69 5.79 -6.60
CA ILE A 166 6.46 5.09 -7.02
C ILE A 166 5.27 5.53 -6.18
N THR A 167 5.45 5.59 -4.86
CA THR A 167 4.37 5.99 -3.96
C THR A 167 3.95 7.44 -4.23
N PHE A 168 4.90 8.33 -4.52
CA PHE A 168 4.62 9.72 -4.90
C PHE A 168 3.85 9.83 -6.22
N ILE A 169 4.20 9.05 -7.24
CA ILE A 169 3.46 9.01 -8.51
C ILE A 169 2.02 8.54 -8.30
N ILE A 170 1.84 7.48 -7.51
CA ILE A 170 0.52 6.95 -7.16
C ILE A 170 -0.27 8.01 -6.39
N PHE A 171 0.37 8.66 -5.43
CA PHE A 171 -0.20 9.74 -4.63
C PHE A 171 -0.70 10.90 -5.50
N ILE A 172 0.13 11.46 -6.39
CA ILE A 172 -0.29 12.50 -7.35
C ILE A 172 -1.46 12.03 -8.20
N SER A 173 -1.43 10.76 -8.65
CA SER A 173 -2.47 10.19 -9.48
C SER A 173 -3.82 10.11 -8.77
N ILE A 174 -3.81 9.87 -7.45
CA ILE A 174 -4.99 9.81 -6.59
C ILE A 174 -5.47 11.21 -6.22
N LEU A 175 -4.56 12.14 -5.88
CA LEU A 175 -4.89 13.53 -5.51
C LEU A 175 -5.83 14.20 -6.52
N LYS A 176 -5.62 13.96 -7.81
CA LYS A 176 -6.46 14.52 -8.89
C LYS A 176 -7.94 14.07 -8.85
N ARG A 177 -8.29 13.07 -8.04
CA ARG A 177 -9.64 12.48 -7.97
C ARG A 177 -10.32 12.61 -6.61
N ILE A 178 -9.59 13.01 -5.57
CA ILE A 178 -10.14 13.09 -4.21
C ILE A 178 -11.01 14.34 -4.05
N LYS A 179 -12.16 14.20 -3.39
CA LYS A 179 -12.98 15.34 -2.94
C LYS A 179 -12.30 16.07 -1.77
N LEU A 180 -12.44 17.40 -1.70
CA LEU A 180 -11.77 18.27 -0.73
C LEU A 180 -11.85 17.79 0.73
N LYS A 181 -13.00 17.25 1.17
CA LYS A 181 -13.21 16.75 2.55
C LYS A 181 -12.31 15.57 2.94
N GLY A 182 -11.85 14.76 1.97
CA GLY A 182 -10.93 13.64 2.20
C GLY A 182 -9.46 13.99 1.96
N LEU A 183 -9.19 15.15 1.35
CA LEU A 183 -7.86 15.54 0.90
C LEU A 183 -6.87 15.72 2.04
N LEU A 184 -7.27 16.44 3.10
CA LEU A 184 -6.39 16.77 4.22
C LEU A 184 -5.92 15.51 4.97
N ARG A 185 -6.83 14.60 5.29
CA ARG A 185 -6.50 13.34 5.97
C ARG A 185 -5.63 12.42 5.11
N PHE A 186 -5.84 12.41 3.79
CA PHE A 186 -4.98 11.70 2.85
C PHE A 186 -3.57 12.32 2.78
N LEU A 187 -3.46 13.64 2.79
CA LEU A 187 -2.18 14.37 2.89
C LEU A 187 -1.45 14.03 4.19
N TRP A 188 -2.13 13.95 5.32
CA TRP A 188 -1.54 13.54 6.60
C TRP A 188 -1.00 12.11 6.57
N ALA A 189 -1.76 11.16 6.01
CA ALA A 189 -1.28 9.79 5.84
C ALA A 189 -0.02 9.75 4.96
N PHE A 190 -0.01 10.54 3.89
CA PHE A 190 1.11 10.61 2.97
C PHE A 190 2.35 11.26 3.58
N LEU A 191 2.16 12.33 4.36
CA LEU A 191 3.24 12.94 5.14
C LEU A 191 3.83 11.91 6.12
N GLY A 192 2.99 11.13 6.80
CA GLY A 192 3.45 10.05 7.66
C GLY A 192 4.32 9.03 6.92
N PHE A 193 3.91 8.64 5.71
CA PHE A 193 4.70 7.74 4.85
C PHE A 193 6.06 8.35 4.45
N ILE A 194 6.08 9.63 4.06
CA ILE A 194 7.33 10.34 3.74
C ILE A 194 8.27 10.37 4.96
N LEU A 195 7.75 10.66 6.15
CA LEU A 195 8.56 10.70 7.37
C LEU A 195 9.22 9.35 7.66
N VAL A 196 8.49 8.23 7.52
CA VAL A 196 9.06 6.89 7.70
C VAL A 196 10.16 6.61 6.68
N LEU A 197 9.99 7.02 5.42
CA LEU A 197 10.99 6.80 4.37
C LEU A 197 12.25 7.66 4.57
N ILE A 198 12.10 8.93 4.91
CA ILE A 198 13.22 9.86 5.11
C ILE A 198 13.96 9.58 6.42
N ALA A 199 13.30 8.96 7.42
CA ALA A 199 13.96 8.60 8.67
C ALA A 199 15.17 7.67 8.48
N SER A 200 15.17 6.80 7.46
CA SER A 200 16.29 5.87 7.22
C SER A 200 17.59 6.59 6.83
N PRO A 201 17.63 7.49 5.83
CA PRO A 201 18.85 8.26 5.55
C PRO A 201 19.22 9.25 6.66
N LEU A 202 18.23 9.75 7.43
CA LEU A 202 18.48 10.65 8.57
C LEU A 202 19.34 10.00 9.67
N GLU A 203 19.37 8.66 9.77
CA GLU A 203 20.20 7.93 10.74
C GLU A 203 21.70 8.21 10.57
N SER A 204 22.12 8.59 9.37
CA SER A 204 23.51 8.99 9.09
C SER A 204 23.83 10.45 9.43
N LEU A 205 22.81 11.31 9.53
CA LEU A 205 22.96 12.77 9.63
C LEU A 205 22.66 13.30 11.03
N PHE A 206 21.74 12.67 11.76
CA PHE A 206 21.24 13.16 13.04
C PHE A 206 21.53 12.19 14.18
N PRO A 207 21.84 12.71 15.39
CA PRO A 207 21.97 11.87 16.57
C PRO A 207 20.62 11.23 16.96
N LEU A 208 20.69 10.06 17.60
CA LEU A 208 19.55 9.50 18.33
C LEU A 208 19.11 10.48 19.44
N PRO A 209 17.81 10.60 19.74
CA PRO A 209 16.68 9.73 19.38
C PRO A 209 15.78 10.25 18.23
N ILE A 210 16.24 11.22 17.43
CA ILE A 210 15.41 11.92 16.44
C ILE A 210 14.80 10.96 15.41
N VAL A 211 15.56 9.96 14.96
CA VAL A 211 15.12 9.00 13.93
C VAL A 211 13.97 8.11 14.41
N PRO A 212 14.09 7.37 15.55
CA PRO A 212 12.96 6.64 16.12
C PRO A 212 11.72 7.50 16.34
N LEU A 213 11.89 8.74 16.82
CA LEU A 213 10.78 9.67 17.03
C LEU A 213 10.09 10.06 15.70
N THR A 214 10.88 10.31 14.65
CA THR A 214 10.36 10.62 13.31
C THR A 214 9.57 9.45 12.74
N ILE A 215 10.06 8.21 12.92
CA ILE A 215 9.34 6.99 12.51
C ILE A 215 8.04 6.85 13.30
N LEU A 216 8.08 7.10 14.61
CA LEU A 216 6.91 7.02 15.48
C LEU A 216 5.81 8.00 15.05
N ILE A 217 6.17 9.27 14.83
CA ILE A 217 5.26 10.30 14.31
C ILE A 217 4.68 9.86 12.97
N GLY A 218 5.54 9.34 12.08
CA GLY A 218 5.13 8.80 10.78
C GLY A 218 4.08 7.69 10.91
N TYR A 219 4.29 6.72 11.80
CA TYR A 219 3.33 5.65 12.06
C TYR A 219 2.02 6.14 12.63
N ILE A 220 2.04 7.08 13.58
CA ILE A 220 0.82 7.67 14.15
C ILE A 220 -0.02 8.32 13.04
N LEU A 221 0.61 9.12 12.18
CA LEU A 221 -0.06 9.76 11.05
C LEU A 221 -0.65 8.75 10.06
N ILE A 222 0.07 7.67 9.77
CA ILE A 222 -0.43 6.60 8.89
C ILE A 222 -1.62 5.90 9.52
N LEU A 223 -1.49 5.43 10.77
CA LEU A 223 -2.50 4.61 11.45
C LEU A 223 -3.80 5.37 11.69
N THR A 224 -3.71 6.63 12.12
CA THR A 224 -4.89 7.49 12.35
C THR A 224 -5.67 7.76 11.06
N ASN A 225 -5.01 7.72 9.90
CA ASN A 225 -5.62 8.02 8.59
C ASN A 225 -5.74 6.79 7.67
N ILE A 226 -5.44 5.58 8.15
CA ILE A 226 -5.33 4.40 7.30
C ILE A 226 -6.69 4.02 6.69
N GLU A 227 -7.78 4.11 7.47
CA GLU A 227 -9.12 3.73 7.01
C GLU A 227 -9.60 4.60 5.85
N LEU A 228 -9.41 5.90 5.95
CA LEU A 228 -9.78 6.83 4.87
C LEU A 228 -8.90 6.59 3.65
N THR A 229 -7.60 6.43 3.85
CA THR A 229 -6.64 6.10 2.78
C THR A 229 -7.12 4.85 2.03
N ILE A 230 -7.55 3.81 2.73
CA ILE A 230 -8.09 2.58 2.13
C ILE A 230 -9.37 2.82 1.35
N ILE A 231 -10.31 3.62 1.89
CA ILE A 231 -11.56 3.95 1.18
C ILE A 231 -11.21 4.66 -0.13
N ILE A 232 -10.32 5.66 -0.08
CA ILE A 232 -9.88 6.43 -1.24
C ILE A 232 -9.16 5.54 -2.26
N PHE A 233 -8.21 4.71 -1.82
CA PHE A 233 -7.51 3.77 -2.71
C PHE A 233 -8.50 2.76 -3.32
N SER A 234 -9.41 2.23 -2.50
CA SER A 234 -10.45 1.32 -2.95
C SER A 234 -11.36 1.98 -3.97
N GLU A 235 -11.77 3.23 -3.77
CA GLU A 235 -12.57 4.00 -4.71
C GLU A 235 -11.78 4.32 -5.98
N TYR A 236 -10.52 4.73 -5.86
CA TYR A 236 -9.65 5.03 -7.00
C TYR A 236 -9.48 3.82 -7.91
N PHE A 237 -9.20 2.65 -7.33
CA PHE A 237 -9.04 1.40 -8.07
C PHE A 237 -10.38 0.80 -8.49
N SER A 238 -11.45 1.00 -7.70
CA SER A 238 -12.80 0.58 -8.10
C SER A 238 -13.44 1.54 -9.09
N ALA A 239 -12.93 2.75 -9.31
CA ALA A 239 -13.50 3.70 -10.28
C ALA A 239 -13.29 3.25 -11.74
N LYS A 240 -12.53 2.18 -11.97
CA LYS A 240 -12.54 1.43 -13.23
C LYS A 240 -13.13 0.05 -12.97
N GLN A 241 -14.44 0.00 -12.74
CA GLN A 241 -15.15 -1.27 -12.76
C GLN A 241 -15.22 -1.73 -14.20
N LEU A 242 -14.27 -2.55 -14.63
CA LEU A 242 -14.35 -3.19 -15.94
C LEU A 242 -15.32 -4.35 -15.84
N CYS A 243 -16.29 -4.39 -16.76
CA CYS A 243 -17.15 -5.55 -16.89
C CYS A 243 -16.33 -6.72 -17.44
N LEU A 244 -16.45 -7.91 -16.84
CA LEU A 244 -15.79 -9.11 -17.35
C LEU A 244 -16.07 -9.37 -18.83
N ILE A 245 -17.34 -9.22 -19.22
CA ILE A 245 -17.83 -9.58 -20.56
C ILE A 245 -17.36 -8.57 -21.60
N HIS A 246 -17.84 -7.32 -21.51
CA HIS A 246 -17.51 -6.31 -22.52
C HIS A 246 -16.13 -5.66 -22.33
N ARG A 247 -15.40 -5.99 -21.26
CA ARG A 247 -14.05 -5.48 -20.91
C ARG A 247 -13.90 -3.96 -20.88
N GLY A 248 -15.01 -3.24 -20.78
CA GLY A 248 -15.08 -1.78 -20.72
C GLY A 248 -15.59 -1.31 -19.38
N ALA A 249 -15.55 0.00 -19.15
CA ALA A 249 -16.06 0.59 -17.92
C ALA A 249 -17.56 0.27 -17.75
N ILE A 250 -17.97 -0.03 -16.52
CA ILE A 250 -19.36 -0.19 -16.14
C ILE A 250 -19.91 1.20 -15.84
N GLU A 251 -20.82 1.66 -16.69
CA GLU A 251 -21.64 2.83 -16.45
C GLU A 251 -22.97 2.35 -15.82
N GLY A 252 -23.29 2.81 -14.61
CA GLY A 252 -24.55 2.46 -13.92
C GLY A 252 -24.43 1.34 -12.89
N LYS A 253 -25.48 0.50 -12.78
CA LYS A 253 -25.57 -0.54 -11.74
C LYS A 253 -24.54 -1.65 -11.99
N ILE A 254 -23.86 -2.03 -10.92
CA ILE A 254 -22.87 -3.10 -10.92
C ILE A 254 -23.51 -4.33 -10.30
N ALA A 255 -23.36 -5.46 -10.98
CA ALA A 255 -23.61 -6.78 -10.41
C ALA A 255 -22.29 -7.53 -10.24
N PHE A 256 -22.24 -8.44 -9.28
CA PHE A 256 -21.06 -9.22 -8.99
C PHE A 256 -21.43 -10.70 -8.81
N CYS A 257 -20.52 -11.59 -9.23
CA CYS A 257 -20.63 -12.99 -8.85
C CYS A 257 -20.41 -13.12 -7.34
N PRO A 258 -21.30 -13.79 -6.59
CA PRO A 258 -21.17 -13.95 -5.14
C PRO A 258 -20.06 -14.93 -4.72
N LYS A 259 -19.57 -15.79 -5.62
CA LYS A 259 -18.44 -16.70 -5.36
C LYS A 259 -17.08 -16.07 -5.68
N CYS A 260 -16.90 -15.58 -6.91
CA CYS A 260 -15.60 -15.12 -7.41
C CYS A 260 -15.47 -13.58 -7.52
N PHE A 261 -16.54 -12.83 -7.24
CA PHE A 261 -16.57 -11.36 -7.21
C PHE A 261 -16.18 -10.66 -8.51
N VAL A 262 -16.28 -11.39 -9.62
CA VAL A 262 -16.11 -10.79 -10.92
C VAL A 262 -17.26 -9.82 -11.19
N LYS A 263 -16.93 -8.66 -11.78
CA LYS A 263 -17.85 -7.53 -11.95
C LYS A 263 -18.52 -7.61 -13.31
N TYR A 264 -19.81 -7.34 -13.33
CA TYR A 264 -20.63 -7.29 -14.53
C TYR A 264 -21.37 -5.96 -14.60
N CYS A 265 -21.45 -5.41 -15.81
CA CYS A 265 -22.42 -4.38 -16.11
C CYS A 265 -23.84 -4.97 -16.00
N GLU A 266 -24.85 -4.17 -15.69
CA GLU A 266 -26.24 -4.64 -15.60
C GLU A 266 -26.67 -5.46 -16.82
N ARG A 267 -26.42 -4.95 -18.04
CA ARG A 267 -26.74 -5.64 -19.30
C ARG A 267 -26.04 -6.99 -19.42
N CYS A 268 -24.77 -7.00 -19.04
CA CYS A 268 -23.86 -8.15 -19.13
C CYS A 268 -24.24 -9.22 -18.12
N PHE A 269 -24.63 -8.80 -16.91
CA PHE A 269 -25.07 -9.70 -15.86
C PHE A 269 -26.40 -10.36 -16.22
N SER A 270 -27.33 -9.58 -16.76
CA SER A 270 -28.59 -10.12 -17.28
C SER A 270 -28.35 -11.16 -18.37
N ALA A 271 -27.39 -10.91 -19.28
CA ALA A 271 -27.01 -11.89 -20.31
C ALA A 271 -26.43 -13.19 -19.71
N VAL A 272 -25.56 -13.10 -18.70
CA VAL A 272 -25.00 -14.28 -18.01
C VAL A 272 -26.11 -15.11 -17.38
N ILE A 273 -27.05 -14.45 -16.69
CA ILE A 273 -28.18 -15.12 -16.05
C ILE A 273 -29.09 -15.77 -17.09
N LEU A 274 -29.39 -15.07 -18.20
CA LEU A 274 -30.31 -15.56 -19.23
C LEU A 274 -29.75 -16.73 -20.04
N VAL A 275 -28.44 -16.73 -20.33
CA VAL A 275 -27.84 -17.72 -21.24
C VAL A 275 -27.41 -18.98 -20.50
N GLU A 276 -26.67 -18.85 -19.38
CA GLU A 276 -26.09 -20.02 -18.70
C GLU A 276 -26.59 -20.19 -17.26
N GLY A 277 -27.12 -19.14 -16.63
CA GLY A 277 -27.42 -19.16 -15.20
C GLY A 277 -26.17 -19.22 -14.29
N ASN A 278 -25.00 -19.46 -14.86
CA ASN A 278 -23.72 -19.66 -14.18
C ASN A 278 -22.77 -18.50 -14.42
N CYS A 279 -21.94 -18.19 -13.44
CA CYS A 279 -20.88 -17.19 -13.59
C CYS A 279 -19.83 -17.67 -14.59
N TRP A 280 -19.69 -16.98 -15.73
CA TRP A 280 -18.71 -17.30 -16.77
C TRP A 280 -17.24 -17.30 -16.32
N ALA A 281 -16.91 -16.72 -15.17
CA ALA A 281 -15.54 -16.77 -14.62
C ALA A 281 -15.26 -18.00 -13.75
N CYS A 282 -16.26 -18.53 -13.02
CA CYS A 282 -16.03 -19.56 -12.00
C CYS A 282 -17.04 -20.71 -11.98
N GLY A 283 -17.96 -20.74 -12.94
CA GLY A 283 -19.02 -21.75 -13.08
C GLY A 283 -20.06 -21.74 -11.96
N PHE A 284 -20.09 -20.73 -11.09
CA PHE A 284 -21.02 -20.70 -9.96
C PHE A 284 -22.45 -20.42 -10.40
N ASP A 285 -23.39 -21.25 -9.99
CA ASP A 285 -24.82 -21.09 -10.26
C ASP A 285 -25.41 -19.89 -9.51
N ILE A 286 -25.71 -18.84 -10.29
CA ILE A 286 -26.21 -17.56 -9.79
C ILE A 286 -27.72 -17.64 -9.54
N LEU A 287 -28.44 -18.45 -10.32
CA LEU A 287 -29.90 -18.56 -10.26
C LEU A 287 -30.36 -19.28 -8.99
N ASN A 288 -29.71 -20.39 -8.65
CA ASN A 288 -30.09 -21.18 -7.48
C ASN A 288 -29.89 -20.43 -6.15
N GLN A 289 -28.94 -19.48 -6.10
CA GLN A 289 -28.73 -18.69 -4.90
C GLN A 289 -29.85 -17.66 -4.67
N ARG A 290 -30.40 -17.04 -5.73
CA ARG A 290 -31.54 -16.10 -5.60
C ARG A 290 -32.80 -16.80 -5.10
N LEU A 291 -33.03 -18.04 -5.50
CA LEU A 291 -34.18 -18.82 -5.06
C LEU A 291 -34.06 -19.26 -3.60
N SER A 292 -32.83 -19.51 -3.12
CA SER A 292 -32.57 -19.83 -1.71
C SER A 292 -32.66 -18.62 -0.76
N GLN A 293 -32.53 -17.40 -1.29
CA GLN A 293 -32.71 -16.18 -0.53
C GLN A 293 -34.17 -15.74 -0.63
N LYS A 294 -34.97 -16.09 0.38
CA LYS A 294 -36.30 -15.50 0.63
C LYS A 294 -36.22 -14.00 0.29
N PRO A 295 -37.11 -13.44 -0.55
CA PRO A 295 -36.96 -12.10 -1.10
C PRO A 295 -36.78 -11.10 0.04
N ARG A 296 -35.52 -10.71 0.27
CA ARG A 296 -35.24 -9.49 1.02
C ARG A 296 -35.63 -8.40 0.06
N THR A 297 -36.73 -7.73 0.38
CA THR A 297 -37.10 -6.43 -0.16
C THR A 297 -35.83 -5.68 -0.50
N PHE A 298 -35.60 -5.48 -1.80
CA PHE A 298 -34.55 -4.60 -2.28
C PHE A 298 -34.79 -3.28 -1.55
N LEU A 299 -33.90 -2.94 -0.62
CA LEU A 299 -33.86 -1.61 -0.05
C LEU A 299 -33.54 -0.70 -1.22
N GLU A 300 -34.58 -0.11 -1.80
CA GLU A 300 -34.52 1.14 -2.52
C GLU A 300 -33.85 2.13 -1.59
N HIS A 301 -32.54 2.27 -1.72
CA HIS A 301 -31.83 3.37 -1.11
C HIS A 301 -32.28 4.63 -1.86
N ASN A 302 -33.31 5.27 -1.30
CA ASN A 302 -33.87 6.57 -1.61
C ASN A 302 -33.02 7.40 -2.58
N SER A 303 -33.44 7.43 -3.85
CA SER A 303 -33.18 8.52 -4.78
C SER A 303 -34.32 9.54 -4.75
N SER A 304 -34.75 9.96 -3.55
CA SER A 304 -35.74 11.01 -3.34
C SER A 304 -35.04 12.33 -3.03
N SER A 305 -34.59 13.03 -4.08
CA SER A 305 -34.56 14.51 -4.18
C SER A 305 -33.83 14.94 -5.46
N ILE A 306 -34.43 14.69 -6.63
CA ILE A 306 -34.23 15.55 -7.80
C ILE A 306 -35.62 15.82 -8.35
N GLU A 307 -36.27 16.82 -7.77
CA GLU A 307 -37.44 17.45 -8.36
C GLU A 307 -37.07 18.10 -9.69
N GLY A 308 -37.88 17.80 -10.71
CA GLY A 308 -38.34 18.78 -11.69
C GLY A 308 -37.31 19.49 -12.56
N LYS A 309 -36.93 18.88 -13.68
CA LYS A 309 -36.79 19.62 -14.94
C LYS A 309 -37.52 18.87 -16.05
N SER A 310 -38.69 19.41 -16.41
CA SER A 310 -39.46 19.04 -17.58
C SER A 310 -38.64 19.29 -18.85
N TYR A 311 -38.44 18.25 -19.65
CA TYR A 311 -37.93 18.42 -21.01
C TYR A 311 -39.10 18.76 -21.94
N PRO A 312 -38.94 19.73 -22.87
CA PRO A 312 -39.98 20.06 -23.83
C PRO A 312 -40.17 18.93 -24.84
N LYS A 313 -41.44 18.57 -25.07
CA LYS A 313 -41.88 17.68 -26.15
C LYS A 313 -41.36 18.22 -27.48
N LYS A 314 -40.50 17.43 -28.15
CA LYS A 314 -40.09 17.69 -29.53
C LYS A 314 -41.28 17.32 -30.43
N ASN A 315 -41.87 18.35 -31.04
CA ASN A 315 -42.93 18.24 -32.03
C ASN A 315 -42.52 17.29 -33.16
N GLN A 316 -43.34 16.27 -33.39
CA GLN A 316 -43.42 15.56 -34.66
C GLN A 316 -44.03 16.54 -35.68
N MET A 317 -43.23 16.99 -36.64
CA MET A 317 -43.76 17.57 -37.87
C MET A 317 -43.86 16.49 -38.94
N LYS A 318 -45.08 16.38 -39.44
CA LYS A 318 -45.59 15.52 -40.51
C LYS A 318 -44.75 15.60 -41.78
N LYS A 319 -44.51 14.44 -42.40
CA LYS A 319 -44.44 14.28 -43.86
C LYS A 319 -45.86 14.10 -44.40
N GLN A 320 -46.22 14.93 -45.37
CA GLN A 320 -47.30 14.84 -46.38
C GLN A 320 -47.20 16.20 -47.08
N SER A 321 -46.91 16.35 -48.37
CA SER A 321 -47.17 15.56 -49.57
C SER A 321 -46.11 15.85 -50.62
#